data_AF-C1GI51-F1
#
_entry.id   AF-C1GI51-F1
#
_cell.length_a   1.000
_cell.length_b   1.000
_cell.length_c   1.000
_cell.angle_alpha   90.00
_cell.angle_beta   90.00
_cell.angle_gamma   90.00
#
_symmetry.space_group_name_H-M   'P 1'
#
loop_
_entity.id
_entity.type
_entity.pdbx_description
1 polymer ?
#
loop_
_entity_poly.entity_id
_entity_poly.type
_entity_poly.pdbx_seq_one_letter_code
_entity_poly.pdbx_strand_id
1 'polypeptide(L)'
;MADILTQLQTCLDQLATQFYATLCYLTTYHDHSAAIRPSNIPTAIPQLKKIPKNPPPGISAATATTTTTTGGTASTPQPQQQPNTPVAEQAAQQQQSPTEPTPDTAEVFAQRQRELARDLIIKEQQIEYLISVLPGVGSSEAEQEERIRRLAEELRVVEAERRVKRREMRRLGEMVDELLGAVEGRG
;
A
#
# COMPACT_ATOMS: atom_id res chain seq x y z
N MET A 1 5.19 -24.79 -1.18
CA MET A 1 6.42 -23.97 -1.12
C MET A 1 6.41 -23.09 -2.35
N ALA A 2 6.65 -21.79 -2.20
CA ALA A 2 6.93 -20.92 -3.35
C ALA A 2 8.39 -21.12 -3.79
N ASP A 3 8.68 -20.88 -5.06
CA ASP A 3 10.05 -20.76 -5.55
C ASP A 3 10.70 -19.50 -4.95
N ILE A 4 11.98 -19.58 -4.60
CA ILE A 4 12.78 -18.47 -4.05
C ILE A 4 12.87 -17.33 -5.06
N LEU A 5 12.93 -17.64 -6.37
CA LEU A 5 12.88 -16.63 -7.43
C LEU A 5 11.53 -15.88 -7.46
N THR A 6 10.41 -16.62 -7.35
CA THR A 6 9.06 -16.01 -7.26
C THR A 6 8.89 -15.21 -5.95
N GLN A 7 9.47 -15.67 -4.85
CA GLN A 7 9.48 -14.95 -3.58
C GLN A 7 10.26 -13.63 -3.71
N LEU A 8 11.44 -13.65 -4.35
CA LEU A 8 12.25 -12.45 -4.59
C LEU A 8 11.53 -11.43 -5.48
N GLN A 9 10.86 -11.87 -6.55
CA GLN A 9 9.99 -11.01 -7.36
C GLN A 9 8.90 -10.35 -6.50
N THR A 10 8.21 -11.16 -5.68
CA THR A 10 7.15 -10.67 -4.77
C THR A 10 7.70 -9.65 -3.76
N CYS A 11 8.94 -9.82 -3.28
CA CYS A 11 9.58 -8.86 -2.38
C CYS A 11 9.97 -7.55 -3.09
N LEU A 12 10.43 -7.60 -4.34
CA LEU A 12 10.68 -6.40 -5.15
C LEU A 12 9.39 -5.63 -5.44
N ASP A 13 8.30 -6.33 -5.80
CA ASP A 13 7.00 -5.70 -6.07
C ASP A 13 6.43 -5.02 -4.81
N GLN A 14 6.61 -5.65 -3.64
CA GLN A 14 6.29 -5.04 -2.33
C GLN A 14 7.14 -3.80 -2.04
N LEU A 15 8.46 -3.87 -2.27
CA LEU A 15 9.38 -2.76 -2.02
C LEU A 15 9.11 -1.56 -2.95
N ALA A 16 8.80 -1.80 -4.22
CA ALA A 16 8.38 -0.75 -5.15
C ALA A 16 7.05 -0.10 -4.74
N THR A 17 6.07 -0.91 -4.32
CA THR A 17 4.79 -0.43 -3.76
C THR A 17 5.03 0.41 -2.50
N GLN A 18 5.96 -0.01 -1.65
CA GLN A 18 6.33 0.69 -0.43
C GLN A 18 7.01 2.03 -0.72
N PHE A 19 7.97 2.09 -1.65
CA PHE A 19 8.59 3.37 -2.06
C PHE A 19 7.54 4.37 -2.57
N TYR A 20 6.57 3.93 -3.37
CA TYR A 20 5.47 4.82 -3.78
C TYR A 20 4.65 5.30 -2.58
N ALA A 21 4.28 4.40 -1.67
CA ALA A 21 3.53 4.73 -0.47
C ALA A 21 4.28 5.68 0.49
N THR A 22 5.61 5.53 0.64
CA THR A 22 6.42 6.43 1.47
C THR A 22 6.53 7.81 0.85
N LEU A 23 6.77 7.91 -0.47
CA LEU A 23 6.81 9.19 -1.18
C LEU A 23 5.45 9.91 -1.16
N CYS A 24 4.35 9.18 -1.31
CA CYS A 24 3.01 9.74 -1.12
C CYS A 24 2.80 10.22 0.31
N TYR A 25 3.09 9.40 1.33
CA TYR A 25 2.92 9.82 2.73
C TYR A 25 3.76 11.08 3.06
N LEU A 26 5.02 11.12 2.66
CA LEU A 26 5.90 12.28 2.86
C LEU A 26 5.39 13.52 2.12
N THR A 27 4.92 13.39 0.87
CA THR A 27 4.39 14.51 0.09
C THR A 27 3.07 15.02 0.65
N THR A 28 2.21 14.13 1.15
CA THR A 28 0.83 14.44 1.54
C THR A 28 0.67 14.88 3.00
N TYR A 29 1.49 14.37 3.93
CA TYR A 29 1.34 14.62 5.37
C TYR A 29 2.44 15.50 5.99
N HIS A 30 3.35 16.06 5.18
CA HIS A 30 4.37 16.99 5.70
C HIS A 30 3.75 18.21 6.37
N ASP A 31 4.38 18.69 7.44
CA ASP A 31 4.03 19.97 8.05
C ASP A 31 4.23 21.09 7.01
N HIS A 32 3.15 21.80 6.66
CA HIS A 32 3.13 22.93 5.73
C HIS A 32 3.75 24.20 6.36
N SER A 33 4.81 24.01 7.14
CA SER A 33 5.44 25.01 7.99
C SER A 33 5.84 26.25 7.17
N ALA A 34 5.35 27.41 7.60
CA ALA A 34 5.58 28.65 6.88
C ALA A 34 7.08 28.95 6.79
N ALA A 35 7.58 29.12 5.56
CA ALA A 35 9.01 29.25 5.25
C ALA A 35 9.74 30.17 6.25
N ILE A 36 10.62 29.58 7.06
CA ILE A 36 11.28 30.25 8.17
C ILE A 36 12.08 31.43 7.63
N ARG A 37 11.66 32.65 7.97
CA ARG A 37 12.31 33.85 7.46
C ARG A 37 13.74 33.95 7.99
N PRO A 38 14.77 34.11 7.14
CA PRO A 38 16.13 34.34 7.60
C PRO A 38 16.14 35.63 8.44
N SER A 39 16.59 35.52 9.70
CA SER A 39 16.52 36.58 10.73
C SER A 39 17.27 37.87 10.38
N ASN A 40 18.10 37.84 9.33
CA ASN A 40 18.90 38.96 8.85
C ASN A 40 18.12 39.98 7.99
N ILE A 41 16.96 39.61 7.40
CA ILE A 41 16.33 40.39 6.32
C ILE A 41 14.93 40.93 6.70
N PRO A 42 14.79 42.22 7.08
CA PRO A 42 13.50 42.78 7.53
C PRO A 42 12.38 42.75 6.47
N THR A 43 12.73 42.88 5.19
CA THR A 43 11.79 43.11 4.07
C THR A 43 11.15 41.82 3.53
N ALA A 44 11.48 40.65 4.08
CA ALA A 44 10.96 39.37 3.60
C ALA A 44 9.48 39.16 4.02
N ILE A 45 8.52 39.73 3.29
CA ILE A 45 7.10 39.35 3.34
C ILE A 45 6.42 39.62 2.00
N PRO A 46 5.51 38.73 1.60
CA PRO A 46 4.10 39.09 1.72
C PRO A 46 3.40 38.23 2.77
N GLN A 47 2.83 38.85 3.80
CA GLN A 47 1.80 38.17 4.59
C GLN A 47 0.55 38.04 3.72
N LEU A 48 0.16 36.81 3.39
CA LEU A 48 -1.05 36.54 2.63
C LEU A 48 -2.28 36.76 3.52
N LYS A 49 -2.62 38.04 3.76
CA LYS A 49 -3.88 38.45 4.38
C LYS A 49 -5.00 37.72 3.65
N LYS A 50 -5.87 37.01 4.40
CA LYS A 50 -7.04 36.34 3.82
C LYS A 50 -7.84 37.36 3.01
N ILE A 51 -7.76 37.25 1.69
CA ILE A 51 -8.46 38.15 0.77
C ILE A 51 -9.96 37.97 1.05
N PRO A 52 -10.73 39.05 1.34
CA PRO A 52 -12.17 38.93 1.51
C PRO A 52 -12.76 38.27 0.26
N LYS A 53 -13.45 37.14 0.45
CA LYS A 53 -13.98 36.37 -0.68
C LYS A 53 -15.00 37.24 -1.41
N ASN A 54 -14.66 37.65 -2.64
CA ASN A 54 -15.48 38.58 -3.41
C ASN A 54 -16.90 38.01 -3.55
N PRO A 55 -17.96 38.78 -3.23
CA PRO A 55 -19.32 38.31 -3.46
C PRO A 55 -19.53 38.00 -4.95
N PRO A 56 -20.42 37.04 -5.29
CA PRO A 56 -20.71 36.71 -6.67
C PRO A 56 -21.24 37.96 -7.42
N PRO A 57 -21.02 38.06 -8.75
CA PRO A 57 -21.40 39.23 -9.52
C PRO A 57 -22.94 39.37 -9.60
N GLY A 58 -23.50 40.14 -8.67
CA GLY A 58 -24.86 40.65 -8.76
C GLY A 58 -25.01 41.56 -9.98
N ILE A 59 -26.07 41.35 -10.75
CA ILE A 59 -26.27 42.00 -12.05
C ILE A 59 -26.63 43.47 -11.86
N SER A 60 -25.86 44.35 -12.51
CA SER A 60 -26.16 45.74 -12.86
C SER A 60 -26.69 46.71 -11.78
N ALA A 61 -25.83 47.65 -11.38
CA ALA A 61 -26.22 49.05 -11.19
C ALA A 61 -25.03 49.95 -11.56
N ALA A 62 -25.28 51.07 -12.25
CA ALA A 62 -24.23 51.99 -12.72
C ALA A 62 -24.40 53.39 -12.10
N THR A 63 -23.28 53.95 -11.62
CA THR A 63 -22.95 55.39 -11.59
C THR A 63 -23.81 56.35 -10.74
N ALA A 64 -23.16 57.45 -10.31
CA ALA A 64 -23.73 58.74 -9.83
C ALA A 64 -24.12 58.91 -8.33
N THR A 65 -23.14 59.38 -7.55
CA THR A 65 -23.05 60.79 -7.09
C THR A 65 -24.33 61.54 -6.62
N THR A 66 -24.55 61.54 -5.30
CA THR A 66 -24.91 62.73 -4.46
C THR A 66 -26.33 63.39 -4.59
N THR A 67 -26.67 64.19 -3.56
CA THR A 67 -27.73 65.24 -3.47
C THR A 67 -29.22 64.88 -3.33
N THR A 68 -29.67 64.87 -2.06
CA THR A 68 -30.84 65.60 -1.48
C THR A 68 -32.31 65.44 -1.96
N THR A 69 -33.19 65.59 -0.94
CA THR A 69 -34.55 66.18 -0.90
C THR A 69 -35.85 65.38 -1.23
N THR A 70 -36.70 65.33 -0.19
CA THR A 70 -38.19 65.46 -0.15
C THR A 70 -39.15 64.40 -0.73
N GLY A 71 -40.04 63.91 0.17
CA GLY A 71 -41.37 63.36 -0.12
C GLY A 71 -41.44 61.86 -0.48
N GLY A 72 -42.46 61.09 -0.07
CA GLY A 72 -43.52 61.35 0.92
C GLY A 72 -44.80 60.53 0.66
N THR A 73 -45.26 59.71 1.63
CA THR A 73 -46.50 58.88 1.64
C THR A 73 -46.61 57.80 0.53
N ALA A 74 -47.11 56.57 0.72
CA ALA A 74 -47.57 55.79 1.90
C ALA A 74 -47.26 54.27 1.61
N SER A 75 -47.75 53.18 2.22
CA SER A 75 -48.92 52.87 3.08
C SER A 75 -48.67 51.64 3.99
N THR A 76 -49.65 51.34 4.86
CA THR A 76 -49.79 50.20 5.79
C THR A 76 -50.90 49.21 5.30
N PRO A 77 -51.20 48.02 5.92
CA PRO A 77 -51.00 47.67 7.34
C PRO A 77 -50.69 46.19 7.80
N GLN A 78 -49.99 46.14 8.95
CA GLN A 78 -50.21 45.27 10.15
C GLN A 78 -49.88 43.74 10.20
N PRO A 79 -49.72 43.15 11.42
CA PRO A 79 -49.02 41.88 11.65
C PRO A 79 -49.76 40.78 12.45
N GLN A 80 -49.28 39.52 12.35
CA GLN A 80 -49.50 38.34 13.23
C GLN A 80 -48.52 37.21 12.81
N GLN A 81 -48.05 36.23 13.61
CA GLN A 81 -48.02 36.05 15.09
C GLN A 81 -46.91 35.02 15.48
N GLN A 82 -46.91 34.51 16.72
CA GLN A 82 -46.11 33.39 17.26
C GLN A 82 -47.03 32.15 17.52
N PRO A 83 -46.57 30.89 17.81
CA PRO A 83 -45.31 30.52 18.51
C PRO A 83 -44.58 29.19 18.11
N ASN A 84 -43.52 28.88 18.87
CA ASN A 84 -42.91 27.55 19.20
C ASN A 84 -42.19 26.66 18.15
N THR A 85 -40.84 26.65 18.28
CA THR A 85 -39.93 25.50 18.56
C THR A 85 -40.33 24.03 18.27
N PRO A 86 -39.36 23.13 18.02
CA PRO A 86 -38.06 23.32 17.36
C PRO A 86 -37.70 22.19 16.36
N VAL A 87 -36.95 22.50 15.30
CA VAL A 87 -36.26 21.48 14.49
C VAL A 87 -34.76 21.79 14.43
N ALA A 88 -33.97 20.92 15.06
CA ALA A 88 -32.57 20.75 14.71
C ALA A 88 -32.46 19.90 13.44
N GLU A 89 -31.26 19.81 12.87
CA GLU A 89 -30.92 19.01 11.68
C GLU A 89 -31.63 19.43 10.38
N GLN A 90 -30.90 20.18 9.53
CA GLN A 90 -30.68 19.94 8.08
C GLN A 90 -30.44 21.24 7.29
N ALA A 91 -29.19 21.71 7.17
CA ALA A 91 -28.73 22.64 6.11
C ALA A 91 -27.20 22.89 6.14
N ALA A 92 -26.36 21.83 6.09
CA ALA A 92 -24.89 22.01 6.07
C ALA A 92 -24.11 21.03 5.16
N GLN A 93 -24.78 20.30 4.26
CA GLN A 93 -24.09 19.59 3.18
C GLN A 93 -23.73 20.59 2.06
N GLN A 94 -22.57 21.25 2.20
CA GLN A 94 -21.94 21.98 1.10
C GLN A 94 -20.84 21.11 0.47
N GLN A 95 -20.75 21.16 -0.86
CA GLN A 95 -19.81 20.42 -1.73
C GLN A 95 -18.56 19.87 -1.03
N GLN A 96 -18.47 18.54 -0.96
CA GLN A 96 -17.20 17.85 -0.74
C GLN A 96 -16.34 18.00 -2.00
N SER A 97 -15.48 19.03 -2.00
CA SER A 97 -14.18 18.91 -2.67
C SER A 97 -13.44 17.67 -2.12
N PRO A 98 -12.51 17.07 -2.87
CA PRO A 98 -11.58 16.10 -2.28
C PRO A 98 -10.84 16.80 -1.13
N THR A 99 -11.15 16.40 0.11
CA THR A 99 -10.55 17.05 1.29
C THR A 99 -9.09 16.63 1.35
N GLU A 100 -8.19 17.56 1.05
CA GLU A 100 -6.75 17.36 1.27
C GLU A 100 -6.56 16.94 2.74
N PRO A 101 -5.91 15.79 3.00
CA PRO A 101 -5.82 15.26 4.35
C PRO A 101 -4.99 16.20 5.22
N THR A 102 -5.40 16.34 6.48
CA THR A 102 -4.70 17.20 7.44
C THR A 102 -3.27 16.70 7.65
N PRO A 103 -2.25 17.60 7.62
CA PRO A 103 -0.86 17.19 7.83
C PRO A 103 -0.68 16.60 9.24
N ASP A 104 0.23 15.63 9.35
CA ASP A 104 0.57 15.02 10.65
C ASP A 104 1.39 16.03 11.48
N THR A 105 1.27 15.97 12.81
CA THR A 105 2.14 16.77 13.70
C THR A 105 3.61 16.39 13.50
N ALA A 106 4.54 17.35 13.61
CA ALA A 106 5.95 17.13 13.30
C ALA A 106 6.61 15.96 14.06
N GLU A 107 6.19 15.70 15.31
CA GLU A 107 6.64 14.53 16.10
C GLU A 107 6.16 13.21 15.49
N VAL A 108 4.85 13.10 15.21
CA VAL A 108 4.24 11.92 14.57
C VAL A 108 4.83 11.69 13.18
N PHE A 109 4.98 12.75 12.37
CA PHE A 109 5.58 12.68 11.03
C PHE A 109 7.02 12.17 11.08
N ALA A 110 7.85 12.68 12.00
CA ALA A 110 9.23 12.21 12.19
C ALA A 110 9.29 10.76 12.71
N GLN A 111 8.36 10.36 13.58
CA GLN A 111 8.22 8.98 14.03
C GLN A 111 7.87 8.04 12.86
N ARG A 112 6.85 8.39 12.06
CA ARG A 112 6.43 7.59 10.89
C ARG A 112 7.53 7.54 9.82
N GLN A 113 8.22 8.65 9.55
CA GLN A 113 9.36 8.66 8.63
C GLN A 113 10.45 7.67 9.07
N ARG A 114 10.72 7.57 10.38
CA ARG A 114 11.69 6.61 10.94
C ARG A 114 11.20 5.17 10.88
N GLU A 115 9.90 4.93 11.07
CA GLU A 115 9.28 3.61 10.93
C GLU A 115 9.30 3.12 9.47
N LEU A 116 8.88 3.97 8.53
CA LEU A 116 8.90 3.69 7.09
C LEU A 116 10.33 3.43 6.58
N ALA A 117 11.31 4.21 7.03
CA ALA A 117 12.72 3.98 6.69
C ALA A 117 13.25 2.67 7.28
N ARG A 118 12.82 2.30 8.50
CA ARG A 118 13.21 1.03 9.13
C ARG A 118 12.66 -0.18 8.37
N ASP A 119 11.40 -0.16 7.98
CA ASP A 119 10.79 -1.28 7.25
C ASP A 119 11.40 -1.44 5.85
N LEU A 120 11.70 -0.35 5.15
CA LEU A 120 12.47 -0.39 3.89
C LEU A 120 13.85 -1.06 4.05
N ILE A 121 14.59 -0.74 5.10
CA ILE A 121 15.89 -1.38 5.40
C ILE A 121 15.73 -2.88 5.73
N ILE A 122 14.66 -3.26 6.44
CA ILE A 122 14.37 -4.67 6.72
C ILE A 122 13.98 -5.42 5.44
N LYS A 123 13.27 -4.76 4.51
CA LYS A 123 12.95 -5.32 3.17
C LYS A 123 14.18 -5.48 2.29
N GLU A 124 15.11 -4.52 2.31
CA GLU A 124 16.42 -4.66 1.64
C GLU A 124 17.17 -5.89 2.16
N GLN A 125 17.33 -6.01 3.49
CA GLN A 125 17.99 -7.16 4.12
C GLN A 125 17.29 -8.49 3.81
N GLN A 126 15.95 -8.49 3.72
CA GLN A 126 15.19 -9.67 3.29
C GLN A 126 15.51 -10.06 1.84
N ILE A 127 15.68 -9.09 0.94
CA ILE A 127 16.03 -9.33 -0.46
C ILE A 127 17.49 -9.80 -0.59
N GLU A 128 18.43 -9.16 0.11
CA GLU A 128 19.85 -9.57 0.15
C GLU A 128 19.98 -11.03 0.65
N TYR A 129 19.29 -11.38 1.74
CA TYR A 129 19.23 -12.75 2.24
C TYR A 129 18.66 -13.72 1.19
N LEU A 130 17.54 -13.38 0.55
CA LEU A 130 16.96 -14.22 -0.52
C LEU A 130 17.92 -14.42 -1.69
N ILE A 131 18.67 -13.38 -2.10
CA ILE A 131 19.72 -13.48 -3.13
C ILE A 131 20.82 -14.45 -2.69
N SER A 132 21.30 -14.35 -1.44
CA SER A 132 22.36 -15.23 -0.91
C SER A 132 21.95 -16.70 -0.81
N VAL A 133 20.64 -16.98 -0.75
CA VAL A 133 20.05 -18.32 -0.61
C VAL A 133 19.54 -18.87 -1.96
N LEU A 134 19.74 -18.15 -3.07
CA LEU A 134 19.34 -18.62 -4.41
C LEU A 134 20.07 -19.92 -4.79
N PRO A 135 19.35 -21.02 -5.10
CA PRO A 135 19.97 -22.29 -5.44
C PRO A 135 20.72 -22.18 -6.76
N GLY A 136 22.02 -22.48 -6.75
CA GLY A 136 22.91 -22.34 -7.91
C GLY A 136 23.59 -20.97 -8.04
N VAL A 137 23.37 -20.03 -7.10
CA VAL A 137 24.14 -18.78 -7.07
C VAL A 137 25.63 -19.08 -6.90
N GLY A 138 26.46 -18.53 -7.78
CA GLY A 138 27.91 -18.73 -7.77
C GLY A 138 28.43 -20.03 -8.42
N SER A 139 27.57 -20.97 -8.83
CA SER A 139 27.99 -22.09 -9.70
C SER A 139 27.87 -21.73 -11.18
N SER A 140 28.79 -22.20 -12.01
CA SER A 140 28.72 -22.04 -13.46
C SER A 140 27.69 -22.99 -14.10
N GLU A 141 27.16 -22.61 -15.26
CA GLU A 141 26.26 -23.44 -16.07
C GLU A 141 26.88 -24.80 -16.40
N ALA A 142 28.19 -24.85 -16.67
CA ALA A 142 28.92 -26.09 -16.95
C ALA A 142 28.98 -27.04 -15.74
N GLU A 143 29.27 -26.53 -14.54
CA GLU A 143 29.23 -27.32 -13.30
C GLU A 143 27.82 -27.78 -12.94
N GLN A 144 26.81 -26.95 -13.24
CA GLN A 144 25.41 -27.31 -13.08
C GLN A 144 24.99 -28.42 -14.06
N GLU A 145 25.41 -28.34 -15.33
CA GLU A 145 25.13 -29.38 -16.33
C GLU A 145 25.86 -30.70 -16.00
N GLU A 146 27.14 -30.64 -15.61
CA GLU A 146 27.88 -31.84 -15.19
C GLU A 146 27.21 -32.50 -13.98
N ARG A 147 26.77 -31.71 -12.99
CA ARG A 147 26.02 -32.20 -11.83
C ARG A 147 24.69 -32.86 -12.24
N ILE A 148 23.96 -32.28 -13.20
CA ILE A 148 22.72 -32.86 -13.74
C ILE A 148 23.01 -34.20 -14.46
N ARG A 149 24.01 -34.24 -15.34
CA ARG A 149 24.43 -35.45 -16.07
C ARG A 149 24.84 -36.56 -15.10
N ARG A 150 25.62 -36.24 -14.07
CA ARG A 150 26.03 -37.17 -13.01
C ARG A 150 24.84 -37.71 -12.21
N LEU A 151 23.96 -36.83 -11.72
CA LEU A 151 22.77 -37.23 -10.96
C LEU A 151 21.82 -38.11 -11.80
N ALA A 152 21.71 -37.87 -13.10
CA ALA A 152 20.91 -38.70 -14.00
C ALA A 152 21.44 -40.14 -14.09
N GLU A 153 22.76 -40.35 -14.14
CA GLU A 153 23.35 -41.70 -14.18
C GLU A 153 23.30 -42.37 -12.79
N GLU A 154 23.56 -41.64 -11.70
CA GLU A 154 23.37 -42.16 -10.34
C GLU A 154 21.91 -42.63 -10.11
N LEU A 155 20.92 -41.84 -10.60
CA LEU A 155 19.51 -42.20 -10.53
C LEU A 155 19.18 -43.43 -11.40
N ARG A 156 19.75 -43.54 -12.61
CA ARG A 156 19.61 -44.71 -13.50
C ARG A 156 20.09 -46.01 -12.83
N VAL A 157 21.20 -45.96 -12.09
CA VAL A 157 21.72 -47.12 -11.33
C VAL A 157 20.77 -47.49 -10.18
N VAL A 158 20.33 -46.50 -9.39
CA VAL A 158 19.41 -46.72 -8.26
C VAL A 158 18.05 -47.27 -8.74
N GLU A 159 17.54 -46.82 -9.89
CA GLU A 159 16.33 -47.38 -10.49
C GLU A 159 16.52 -48.82 -11.00
N ALA A 160 17.69 -49.15 -11.56
CA ALA A 160 18.02 -50.50 -11.97
C ALA A 160 18.05 -51.47 -10.77
N GLU A 161 18.67 -51.07 -9.65
CA GLU A 161 18.64 -51.81 -8.38
C GLU A 161 17.20 -51.97 -7.85
N ARG A 162 16.44 -50.87 -7.77
CA ARG A 162 15.03 -50.87 -7.32
C ARG A 162 14.18 -51.84 -8.15
N ARG A 163 14.48 -51.98 -9.44
CA ARG A 163 13.84 -52.94 -10.37
C ARG A 163 14.32 -54.38 -10.19
N VAL A 164 15.52 -54.64 -9.66
CA VAL A 164 15.97 -55.98 -9.23
C VAL A 164 15.30 -56.36 -7.91
N LYS A 165 15.45 -55.54 -6.87
CA LYS A 165 14.89 -55.74 -5.53
C LYS A 165 13.36 -55.94 -5.56
N ARG A 166 12.62 -55.22 -6.41
CA ARG A 166 11.16 -55.41 -6.62
C ARG A 166 10.81 -56.72 -7.37
N ARG A 167 11.72 -57.32 -8.15
CA ARG A 167 11.51 -58.65 -8.76
C ARG A 167 11.76 -59.76 -7.75
N GLU A 168 12.78 -59.61 -6.90
CA GLU A 168 13.07 -60.54 -5.81
C GLU A 168 11.96 -60.54 -4.76
N MET A 169 11.50 -59.36 -4.33
CA MET A 169 10.35 -59.22 -3.41
C MET A 169 9.09 -59.94 -3.93
N ARG A 170 8.79 -59.86 -5.24
CA ARG A 170 7.62 -60.54 -5.82
C ARG A 170 7.76 -62.06 -5.80
N ARG A 171 8.92 -62.61 -6.18
CA ARG A 171 9.19 -64.05 -6.08
C ARG A 171 9.09 -64.58 -4.65
N LEU A 172 9.56 -63.79 -3.68
CA LEU A 172 9.45 -64.12 -2.26
C LEU A 172 7.99 -64.04 -1.77
N GLY A 173 7.20 -63.09 -2.27
CA GLY A 173 5.76 -63.03 -2.05
C GLY A 173 5.04 -64.25 -2.63
N GLU A 174 5.23 -64.51 -3.93
CA GLU A 174 4.68 -65.67 -4.66
C GLU A 174 4.96 -67.01 -3.92
N MET A 175 6.18 -67.19 -3.40
CA MET A 175 6.57 -68.37 -2.61
C MET A 175 5.92 -68.42 -1.21
N VAL A 176 5.69 -67.27 -0.56
CA VAL A 176 4.99 -67.20 0.73
C VAL A 176 3.49 -67.43 0.55
N ASP A 177 2.89 -66.91 -0.52
CA ASP A 177 1.49 -67.12 -0.89
C ASP A 177 1.23 -68.60 -1.22
N GLU A 178 2.16 -69.27 -1.94
CA GLU A 178 2.11 -70.72 -2.20
C GLU A 178 2.18 -71.54 -0.89
N LEU A 179 3.09 -71.18 0.02
CA LEU A 179 3.22 -71.85 1.32
C LEU A 179 2.00 -71.63 2.23
N LEU A 180 1.38 -70.45 2.20
CA LEU A 180 0.13 -70.17 2.92
C LEU A 180 -1.01 -71.01 2.35
N GLY A 181 -1.22 -71.00 1.03
CA GLY A 181 -2.25 -71.82 0.37
C GLY A 181 -2.08 -73.33 0.63
N ALA A 182 -0.84 -73.81 0.70
CA ALA A 182 -0.53 -75.21 1.04
C ALA A 182 -0.77 -75.57 2.53
N VAL A 183 -0.88 -74.58 3.42
CA VAL A 183 -1.28 -74.76 4.82
C VAL A 183 -2.79 -74.63 4.98
N GLU A 184 -3.43 -73.63 4.36
CA GLU A 184 -4.88 -73.43 4.39
C GLU A 184 -5.63 -74.59 3.72
N GLY A 185 -5.14 -75.09 2.59
CA GLY A 185 -5.71 -76.25 1.88
C GLY A 185 -5.48 -77.61 2.57
N ARG A 186 -5.05 -77.63 3.82
CA ARG A 186 -4.68 -78.84 4.58
C ARG A 186 -5.29 -78.91 5.99
N GLY A 187 -6.25 -78.04 6.29
CA GLY A 187 -7.12 -78.07 7.48
C GLY A 187 -8.48 -78.73 7.22
#